data_AF-A0A847GFV0-F1
#
_entry.id   AF-A0A847GFV0-F1
#
_cell.length_a   1.000
_cell.length_b   1.000
_cell.length_c   1.000
_cell.angle_alpha   90.00
_cell.angle_beta   90.00
_cell.angle_gamma   90.00
#
_symmetry.space_group_name_H-M   'P 1'
#
loop_
_entity.id
_entity.type
_entity.pdbx_description
1 polymer ?
#
loop_
_entity_poly.entity_id
_entity_poly.type
_entity_poly.pdbx_seq_one_letter_code
_entity_poly.pdbx_strand_id
1 'polypeptide(L)'
;EPLRRAGYRIEESVYGDNTWVVYFPVHEEFFSRSKTGVSVWEQVENVAQMQYYWADNQVSATITFKPDEAVEIPQILELYETRLKSVSFLPLTEHNYPQAPYQEITREVYEQAKAKLGPLNFELVNTDEAQDLYCDGDKCMIEIPPRVPEQQEVSFDANGNGDEVPAPEGDEVGAPAN
;
A
#
# COMPACT_ATOMS: atom_id res chain seq x y z
N GLU A 1 -14.36 -18.28 -7.60
CA GLU A 1 -14.86 -18.96 -8.83
C GLU A 1 -14.52 -18.27 -10.16
N PRO A 2 -14.58 -16.93 -10.31
CA PRO A 2 -14.33 -16.26 -11.60
C PRO A 2 -12.99 -16.61 -12.25
N LEU A 3 -11.92 -16.61 -11.45
CA LEU A 3 -10.56 -16.94 -11.90
C LEU A 3 -10.47 -18.38 -12.42
N ARG A 4 -11.15 -19.33 -11.76
CA ARG A 4 -11.19 -20.73 -12.20
C ARG A 4 -11.92 -20.87 -13.53
N ARG A 5 -13.05 -20.17 -13.71
CA ARG A 5 -13.81 -20.15 -14.97
C ARG A 5 -13.02 -19.51 -16.11
N ALA A 6 -12.23 -18.48 -15.82
CA ALA A 6 -11.38 -17.80 -16.78
C ALA A 6 -10.09 -18.59 -17.12
N GLY A 7 -9.90 -19.79 -16.57
CA GLY A 7 -8.80 -20.68 -16.97
C GLY A 7 -7.46 -20.42 -16.28
N TYR A 8 -7.44 -19.65 -15.20
CA TYR A 8 -6.22 -19.45 -14.42
C TYR A 8 -5.75 -20.76 -13.77
N ARG A 9 -4.44 -20.95 -13.70
CA ARG A 9 -3.85 -22.02 -12.88
C ARG A 9 -4.03 -21.66 -11.41
N ILE A 10 -4.63 -22.57 -10.66
CA ILE A 10 -4.93 -22.42 -9.23
C ILE A 10 -4.47 -23.70 -8.51
N GLU A 11 -3.82 -23.55 -7.37
CA GLU A 11 -3.42 -24.66 -6.51
C GLU A 11 -3.65 -24.32 -5.03
N GLU A 12 -3.72 -25.34 -4.18
CA GLU A 12 -3.83 -25.14 -2.72
C GLU A 12 -2.50 -24.60 -2.17
N SER A 13 -2.58 -23.70 -1.20
CA SER A 13 -1.39 -23.17 -0.53
C SER A 13 -0.72 -24.27 0.29
N VAL A 14 0.60 -24.40 0.16
CA VAL A 14 1.38 -25.31 1.01
C VAL A 14 1.64 -24.74 2.41
N TYR A 15 1.34 -23.45 2.63
CA TYR A 15 1.64 -22.74 3.87
C TYR A 15 0.41 -22.41 4.71
N GLY A 16 -0.78 -22.36 4.11
CA GLY A 16 -1.98 -21.86 4.76
C GLY A 16 -3.18 -22.74 4.52
N ASP A 17 -3.89 -23.08 5.60
CA ASP A 17 -5.17 -23.78 5.52
C ASP A 17 -6.20 -22.91 4.81
N ASN A 18 -7.05 -23.53 4.00
CA ASN A 18 -8.12 -22.87 3.24
C ASN A 18 -7.65 -21.70 2.35
N THR A 19 -6.39 -21.71 1.91
CA THR A 19 -5.81 -20.67 1.06
C THR A 19 -5.50 -21.23 -0.32
N TRP A 20 -5.80 -20.45 -1.37
CA TRP A 20 -5.54 -20.81 -2.76
C TRP A 20 -4.51 -19.86 -3.38
N VAL A 21 -3.58 -20.41 -4.14
CA VAL A 21 -2.58 -19.68 -4.93
C VAL A 21 -3.03 -19.63 -6.38
N VAL A 22 -3.08 -18.42 -6.95
CA VAL A 22 -3.45 -18.19 -8.34
C VAL A 22 -2.26 -17.65 -9.11
N TYR A 23 -1.99 -18.22 -10.28
CA TYR A 23 -0.86 -17.85 -11.12
C TYR A 23 -1.28 -16.87 -12.22
N PHE A 24 -0.62 -15.71 -12.25
CA PHE A 24 -0.85 -14.67 -13.25
C PHE A 24 0.35 -14.59 -14.19
N PRO A 25 0.23 -14.97 -15.47
CA PRO A 25 1.32 -14.83 -16.42
C PRO A 25 1.49 -13.34 -16.77
N VAL A 26 2.68 -12.78 -16.53
CA VAL A 26 3.01 -11.38 -16.81
C VAL A 26 4.12 -11.32 -17.85
N HIS A 27 3.98 -10.39 -18.81
CA HIS A 27 4.99 -10.09 -19.81
C HIS A 27 5.23 -8.58 -19.83
N GLU A 28 6.50 -8.19 -19.70
CA GLU A 28 6.94 -6.80 -19.80
C GLU A 28 7.47 -6.56 -21.22
N GLU A 29 6.83 -5.67 -21.97
CA GLU A 29 7.09 -5.45 -23.40
C GLU A 29 8.52 -4.96 -23.67
N PHE A 30 9.03 -4.09 -22.79
CA PHE A 30 10.36 -3.50 -22.94
C PHE A 30 11.40 -4.17 -22.03
N PHE A 31 11.18 -5.44 -21.67
CA PHE A 31 12.10 -6.17 -20.82
C PHE A 31 13.47 -6.35 -21.50
N SER A 32 14.50 -5.85 -20.84
CA SER A 32 15.89 -5.95 -21.31
C SER A 32 16.76 -6.75 -20.34
N ARG A 33 16.72 -6.42 -19.05
CA ARG A 33 17.52 -7.06 -18.00
C ARG A 33 16.69 -7.23 -16.73
N SER A 34 16.87 -8.36 -16.05
CA SER A 34 16.35 -8.60 -14.70
C SER A 34 17.37 -8.17 -13.64
N LYS A 35 16.95 -8.22 -12.36
CA LYS A 35 17.81 -7.98 -11.19
C LYS A 35 19.10 -8.82 -11.16
N THR A 36 19.12 -9.99 -11.80
CA THR A 36 20.31 -10.86 -11.85
C THR A 36 21.35 -10.37 -12.88
N GLY A 37 20.93 -9.54 -13.84
CA GLY A 37 21.76 -8.97 -14.91
C GLY A 37 22.24 -7.54 -14.66
N VAL A 38 22.04 -6.99 -13.46
CA VAL A 38 22.45 -5.63 -13.08
C VAL A 38 23.41 -5.73 -11.89
N SER A 39 24.56 -5.08 -11.97
CA SER A 39 25.55 -5.11 -10.87
C SER A 39 25.10 -4.27 -9.68
N VAL A 40 25.71 -4.52 -8.52
CA VAL A 40 25.49 -3.68 -7.33
C VAL A 40 25.83 -2.20 -7.60
N TRP A 41 26.92 -1.94 -8.34
CA TRP A 41 27.35 -0.58 -8.70
C TRP A 41 26.33 0.15 -9.55
N GLU A 42 25.80 -0.52 -10.57
CA GLU A 42 24.81 0.07 -11.47
C GLU A 42 23.52 0.40 -10.71
N GLN A 43 23.09 -0.49 -9.81
CA GLN A 43 21.93 -0.23 -8.95
C GLN A 43 22.15 1.00 -8.06
N VAL A 44 23.31 1.11 -7.40
CA VAL A 44 23.61 2.25 -6.52
C VAL A 44 23.72 3.56 -7.31
N GLU A 45 24.38 3.57 -8.47
CA GLU A 45 24.50 4.76 -9.30
C GLU A 45 23.14 5.25 -9.80
N ASN A 46 22.23 4.35 -10.17
CA ASN A 46 20.87 4.72 -10.57
C ASN A 46 20.12 5.43 -9.44
N VAL A 47 20.23 4.92 -8.20
CA VAL A 47 19.63 5.56 -7.02
C VAL A 47 20.28 6.90 -6.73
N ALA A 48 21.60 7.01 -6.85
CA ALA A 48 22.32 8.26 -6.62
C ALA A 48 21.95 9.34 -7.65
N GLN A 49 21.76 8.97 -8.92
CA GLN A 49 21.27 9.90 -9.94
C GLN A 49 19.85 10.36 -9.64
N MET A 50 18.95 9.45 -9.29
CA MET A 50 17.58 9.81 -8.92
C MET A 50 17.56 10.73 -7.69
N GLN A 51 18.42 10.45 -6.70
CA GLN A 51 18.56 11.26 -5.50
C GLN A 51 19.06 12.68 -5.80
N TYR A 52 19.93 12.85 -6.80
CA TYR A 52 20.50 14.15 -7.15
C TYR A 52 19.60 14.97 -8.07
N TYR A 53 19.04 14.35 -9.12
CA TYR A 53 18.33 15.07 -10.18
C TYR A 53 16.83 15.23 -9.92
N TRP A 54 16.24 14.42 -9.05
CA TRP A 54 14.79 14.37 -8.89
C TRP A 54 14.33 14.48 -7.43
N ALA A 55 14.90 13.67 -6.53
CA ALA A 55 14.35 13.54 -5.19
C ALA A 55 14.93 14.58 -4.21
N ASP A 56 14.06 15.46 -3.70
CA ASP A 56 14.37 16.38 -2.61
C ASP A 56 14.42 15.68 -1.24
N ASN A 57 13.69 14.57 -1.09
CA ASN A 57 13.64 13.69 0.07
C ASN A 57 14.57 12.49 -0.14
N GLN A 58 14.11 11.26 0.09
CA GLN A 58 14.91 10.05 0.00
C GLN A 58 14.38 9.16 -1.13
N VAL A 59 15.30 8.48 -1.82
CA VAL A 59 14.94 7.44 -2.80
C VAL A 59 14.92 6.09 -2.09
N SER A 60 13.73 5.52 -1.91
CA SER A 60 13.56 4.19 -1.33
C SER A 60 13.85 3.12 -2.38
N ALA A 61 14.99 2.44 -2.24
CA ALA A 61 15.39 1.35 -3.09
C ALA A 61 16.11 0.27 -2.28
N THR A 62 15.75 -0.99 -2.53
CA THR A 62 16.51 -2.14 -2.01
C THR A 62 17.52 -2.55 -3.08
N ILE A 63 18.80 -2.41 -2.75
CA ILE A 63 19.92 -2.81 -3.59
C ILE A 63 20.22 -4.27 -3.35
N THR A 64 20.17 -5.07 -4.41
CA THR A 64 20.50 -6.49 -4.33
C THR A 64 21.91 -6.75 -4.82
N PHE A 65 22.64 -7.66 -4.17
CA PHE A 65 24.02 -7.98 -4.53
C PHE A 65 24.27 -9.48 -4.51
N LYS A 66 25.12 -9.95 -5.42
CA LYS A 66 25.58 -11.34 -5.47
C LYS A 66 26.65 -11.60 -4.41
N PRO A 67 26.87 -12.85 -3.99
CA PRO A 67 27.86 -13.17 -2.95
C PRO A 67 29.28 -12.66 -3.25
N ASP A 68 29.68 -12.63 -4.52
CA ASP A 68 30.96 -12.13 -5.01
C ASP A 68 31.06 -10.59 -5.00
N GLU A 69 29.94 -9.88 -5.14
CA GLU A 69 29.87 -8.41 -5.07
C GLU A 69 29.89 -7.88 -3.62
N ALA A 70 29.67 -8.75 -2.63
CA ALA A 70 29.59 -8.37 -1.21
C ALA A 70 30.85 -7.64 -0.70
N VAL A 71 32.02 -8.02 -1.22
CA VAL A 71 33.32 -7.42 -0.87
C VAL A 71 33.45 -5.96 -1.32
N GLU A 72 32.63 -5.53 -2.27
CA GLU A 72 32.68 -4.19 -2.88
C GLU A 72 31.84 -3.17 -2.11
N ILE A 73 30.90 -3.62 -1.27
CA ILE A 73 29.98 -2.76 -0.51
C ILE A 73 30.69 -1.67 0.31
N PRO A 74 31.80 -1.94 1.04
CA PRO A 74 32.50 -0.89 1.77
C PRO A 74 32.98 0.26 0.87
N GLN A 75 33.50 -0.05 -0.32
CA GLN A 75 33.97 0.96 -1.28
C GLN A 75 32.80 1.73 -1.89
N ILE A 76 31.67 1.07 -2.12
CA ILE A 76 30.44 1.71 -2.57
C ILE A 76 29.97 2.72 -1.51
N LEU A 77 29.90 2.33 -0.24
CA LEU A 77 29.48 3.22 0.83
C LEU A 77 30.38 4.45 0.96
N GLU A 78 31.70 4.28 0.85
CA GLU A 78 32.67 5.38 0.87
C GLU A 78 32.50 6.32 -0.33
N LEU A 79 32.34 5.77 -1.54
CA LEU A 79 32.21 6.59 -2.75
C LEU A 79 30.90 7.39 -2.80
N TYR A 80 29.81 6.83 -2.26
CA TYR A 80 28.47 7.39 -2.35
C TYR A 80 27.99 8.13 -1.09
N GLU A 81 28.84 8.27 -0.07
CA GLU A 81 28.51 8.87 1.24
C GLU A 81 27.80 10.24 1.12
N THR A 82 28.24 11.07 0.16
CA THR A 82 27.69 12.42 -0.03
C THR A 82 26.52 12.49 -1.01
N ARG A 83 26.25 11.39 -1.74
CA ARG A 83 25.24 11.33 -2.82
C ARG A 83 23.97 10.60 -2.41
N LEU A 84 24.01 9.81 -1.34
CA LEU A 84 22.88 9.03 -0.85
C LEU A 84 22.52 9.43 0.57
N LYS A 85 21.22 9.62 0.83
CA LYS A 85 20.72 9.88 2.19
C LYS A 85 20.57 8.61 3.01
N SER A 86 20.14 7.54 2.36
CA SER A 86 20.10 6.20 2.92
C SER A 86 20.15 5.17 1.79
N VAL A 87 20.56 3.96 2.14
CA VAL A 87 20.63 2.83 1.22
C VAL A 87 20.37 1.55 2.00
N SER A 88 19.65 0.61 1.39
CA SER A 88 19.37 -0.71 1.97
C SER A 88 19.95 -1.78 1.05
N PHE A 89 20.76 -2.68 1.60
CA PHE A 89 21.35 -3.79 0.86
C PHE A 89 20.70 -5.12 1.29
N LEU A 90 20.35 -5.95 0.31
CA LEU A 90 19.80 -7.28 0.52
C LEU A 90 20.56 -8.31 -0.33
N PRO A 91 21.14 -9.37 0.27
CA PRO A 91 21.78 -10.43 -0.51
C PRO A 91 20.81 -11.06 -1.50
N LEU A 92 21.22 -11.18 -2.77
CA LEU A 92 20.45 -11.88 -3.78
C LEU A 92 20.63 -13.38 -3.58
N THR A 93 19.72 -13.99 -2.83
CA THR A 93 19.70 -15.44 -2.61
C THR A 93 18.63 -16.10 -3.47
N GLU A 94 18.95 -17.29 -3.98
CA GLU A 94 17.94 -18.16 -4.57
C GLU A 94 17.06 -18.71 -3.45
N HIS A 95 15.85 -18.19 -3.36
CA HIS A 95 14.79 -18.76 -2.53
C HIS A 95 14.30 -20.09 -3.11
N ASN A 96 14.23 -21.12 -2.27
CA ASN A 96 13.69 -22.43 -2.62
C ASN A 96 12.24 -22.60 -2.13
N TYR A 97 11.42 -21.57 -2.28
CA TYR A 97 10.02 -21.65 -1.88
C TYR A 97 9.25 -22.54 -2.86
N PRO A 98 8.55 -23.60 -2.40
CA PRO A 98 7.67 -24.40 -3.25
C PRO A 98 6.65 -23.57 -4.04
N GLN A 99 6.20 -22.45 -3.46
CA GLN A 99 5.25 -21.51 -4.08
C GLN A 99 5.80 -20.09 -3.99
N ALA A 100 6.87 -19.81 -4.75
CA ALA A 100 7.42 -18.45 -4.83
C ALA A 100 6.40 -17.49 -5.47
N PRO A 101 6.19 -16.28 -4.92
CA PRO A 101 5.26 -15.30 -5.48
C PRO A 101 5.60 -14.88 -6.91
N TYR A 102 6.89 -14.76 -7.21
CA TYR A 102 7.40 -14.50 -8.56
C TYR A 102 8.21 -15.69 -9.03
N GLN A 103 7.88 -16.19 -10.22
CA GLN A 103 8.56 -17.32 -10.86
C GLN A 103 8.93 -16.92 -12.28
N GLU A 104 10.21 -17.07 -12.62
CA GLU A 104 10.68 -16.87 -13.98
C GLU A 104 10.16 -18.01 -14.85
N ILE A 105 9.55 -17.67 -15.98
CA ILE A 105 9.00 -18.62 -16.94
C ILE A 105 9.56 -18.35 -18.33
N THR A 106 9.60 -19.38 -19.16
CA THR A 106 9.97 -19.19 -20.57
C THR A 106 8.81 -18.57 -21.34
N ARG A 107 9.13 -18.00 -22.50
CA ARG A 107 8.14 -17.42 -23.41
C ARG A 107 7.07 -18.44 -23.80
N GLU A 108 7.46 -19.68 -24.07
CA GLU A 108 6.54 -20.74 -24.48
C GLU A 108 5.52 -21.04 -23.39
N VAL A 109 5.96 -21.07 -22.13
CA VAL A 109 5.08 -21.27 -20.97
C VAL A 109 4.12 -20.09 -20.82
N TYR A 110 4.62 -18.86 -21.01
CA TYR A 110 3.77 -17.66 -21.00
C TYR A 110 2.68 -17.73 -22.07
N GLU A 111 3.02 -18.03 -23.32
CA GLU A 111 2.06 -18.10 -24.43
C GLU A 111 1.03 -19.23 -24.22
N GLN A 112 1.46 -20.38 -23.71
CA GLN A 112 0.55 -21.48 -23.37
C GLN A 112 -0.41 -21.13 -22.23
N ALA A 113 0.07 -20.39 -21.21
CA ALA A 113 -0.76 -19.93 -20.12
C ALA A 113 -1.79 -18.90 -20.62
N LYS A 114 -1.33 -17.90 -21.38
CA LYS A 114 -2.16 -16.86 -21.97
C LYS A 114 -3.25 -17.41 -22.89
N ALA A 115 -2.93 -18.41 -23.71
CA ALA A 115 -3.90 -19.02 -24.63
C ALA A 115 -5.07 -19.71 -23.93
N LYS A 116 -4.92 -20.10 -22.65
CA LYS A 116 -5.99 -20.69 -21.84
C LYS A 116 -6.87 -19.67 -21.15
N LEU A 117 -6.44 -18.40 -21.09
CA LEU A 117 -7.14 -17.37 -20.34
C LEU A 117 -8.35 -16.83 -21.13
N GLY A 118 -9.51 -16.85 -20.48
CA GLY A 118 -10.74 -16.24 -20.96
C GLY A 118 -11.04 -14.88 -20.30
N PRO A 119 -12.08 -14.17 -20.75
CA PRO A 119 -12.51 -12.94 -20.12
C PRO A 119 -12.94 -13.17 -18.67
N LEU A 120 -12.56 -12.25 -17.79
CA LEU A 120 -12.96 -12.26 -16.39
C LEU A 120 -14.34 -11.64 -16.24
N ASN A 121 -15.26 -12.35 -15.56
CA ASN A 121 -16.56 -11.82 -15.16
C ASN A 121 -16.66 -11.82 -13.63
N PHE A 122 -16.73 -10.62 -13.07
CA PHE A 122 -16.90 -10.36 -11.64
C PHE A 122 -18.30 -9.85 -11.26
N GLU A 123 -19.27 -9.82 -12.19
CA GLU A 123 -20.62 -9.26 -11.96
C GLU A 123 -21.37 -9.92 -10.80
N LEU A 124 -21.06 -11.19 -10.54
CA LEU A 124 -21.68 -11.99 -9.47
C LEU A 124 -20.86 -11.98 -8.16
N VAL A 125 -19.73 -11.27 -8.13
CA VAL A 125 -18.92 -11.13 -6.92
C VAL A 125 -19.40 -9.90 -6.17
N ASN A 126 -20.24 -10.11 -5.17
CA ASN A 126 -20.58 -9.05 -4.21
C ASN A 126 -19.47 -9.04 -3.15
N THR A 127 -18.72 -7.96 -3.08
CA THR A 127 -17.69 -7.76 -2.05
C THR A 127 -18.23 -6.80 -1.00
N ASP A 128 -18.32 -7.23 0.24
CA ASP A 128 -18.60 -6.37 1.40
C ASP A 128 -17.35 -5.51 1.74
N GLU A 129 -16.77 -4.84 0.74
CA GLU A 129 -15.66 -3.93 0.98
C GLU A 129 -16.24 -2.64 1.55
N ALA A 130 -16.05 -2.45 2.85
CA ALA A 130 -16.23 -1.15 3.46
C ALA A 130 -15.23 -0.21 2.76
N GLN A 131 -15.74 0.77 2.01
CA GLN A 131 -14.90 1.87 1.57
C GLN A 131 -14.22 2.48 2.79
N ASP A 132 -12.94 2.81 2.68
CA ASP A 132 -12.27 3.61 3.70
C ASP A 132 -13.03 4.93 3.81
N LEU A 133 -13.91 5.04 4.81
CA LEU A 133 -14.44 6.33 5.21
C LEU A 133 -13.23 7.16 5.67
N TYR A 134 -13.22 8.45 5.31
CA TYR A 134 -12.15 9.43 5.58
C TYR A 134 -11.12 9.58 4.45
N CYS A 135 -9.83 9.56 4.78
CA CYS A 135 -8.79 10.20 4.00
C CYS A 135 -8.17 9.27 2.95
N ASP A 136 -8.65 9.39 1.71
CA ASP A 136 -7.77 9.29 0.56
C ASP A 136 -7.25 10.68 0.21
N GLY A 137 -5.95 10.80 -0.08
CA GLY A 137 -5.08 11.99 0.02
C GLY A 137 -5.54 13.33 -0.59
N ASP A 138 -6.68 13.39 -1.25
CA ASP A 138 -7.21 14.60 -1.90
C ASP A 138 -8.48 15.19 -1.24
N LYS A 139 -9.23 14.45 -0.40
CA LYS A 139 -10.48 14.98 0.22
C LYS A 139 -10.75 14.39 1.60
N CYS A 140 -10.80 15.26 2.61
CA CYS A 140 -11.28 14.91 3.95
C CYS A 140 -12.78 15.27 4.06
N MET A 141 -13.64 14.28 4.29
CA MET A 141 -15.04 14.54 4.61
C MET A 141 -15.16 14.93 6.08
N ILE A 142 -15.22 16.23 6.35
CA ILE A 142 -15.45 16.76 7.69
C ILE A 142 -16.96 16.90 7.89
N GLU A 143 -17.53 16.12 8.80
CA GLU A 143 -18.87 16.41 9.32
C GLU A 143 -18.77 17.65 10.21
N ILE A 144 -19.28 18.79 9.73
CA ILE A 144 -19.37 20.00 10.52
C ILE A 144 -20.60 19.84 11.43
N PRO A 145 -20.43 19.68 12.75
CA PRO A 145 -21.57 19.63 13.64
C PRO A 145 -22.37 20.95 13.52
N PRO A 146 -23.71 20.90 13.63
CA PRO A 146 -24.51 22.11 13.57
C PRO A 146 -24.03 23.08 14.63
N ARG A 147 -23.89 24.36 14.26
CA ARG A 147 -23.50 25.40 15.21
C ARG A 147 -24.53 25.40 16.34
N VAL A 148 -24.07 25.04 17.54
CA VAL A 148 -24.87 25.20 18.75
C VAL A 148 -25.16 26.70 18.88
N PRO A 149 -26.41 27.11 19.16
CA PRO A 149 -26.72 28.52 19.35
C PRO A 149 -25.79 29.12 20.42
N GLU A 150 -25.24 30.28 20.09
CA GLU A 150 -24.32 31.03 20.95
C GLU A 150 -25.00 31.28 22.30
N GLN A 151 -24.33 30.94 23.41
CA GLN A 151 -24.91 31.10 24.74
C GLN A 151 -25.26 32.57 24.95
N GLN A 152 -26.55 32.89 25.06
CA GLN A 152 -27.00 34.22 25.44
C GLN A 152 -26.62 34.44 26.90
N GLU A 153 -25.68 35.35 27.14
CA GLU A 153 -25.39 35.83 28.48
C GLU A 153 -26.65 36.52 29.04
N VAL A 154 -27.10 36.06 30.21
CA VAL A 154 -28.17 36.71 30.95
C VAL A 154 -27.69 38.09 31.42
N SER A 155 -28.37 39.15 30.99
CA SER A 155 -28.07 40.51 31.45
C SER A 155 -28.50 40.65 32.91
N PHE A 156 -27.54 40.92 33.80
CA PHE A 156 -27.84 41.24 35.19
C PHE A 156 -28.28 42.70 35.29
N ASP A 157 -29.59 42.93 35.41
CA ASP A 157 -30.11 44.27 35.69
C ASP A 157 -29.67 44.72 37.10
N ALA A 158 -28.95 45.85 37.17
CA ALA A 158 -28.30 46.37 38.38
C ALA A 158 -29.26 46.95 39.44
N ASN A 159 -30.57 46.78 39.28
CA ASN A 159 -31.59 47.21 40.24
C ASN A 159 -32.36 45.99 40.72
N GLY A 160 -31.90 45.41 41.84
CA GLY A 160 -32.37 44.14 42.39
C GLY A 160 -33.87 44.11 42.71
N ASN A 161 -34.65 43.59 41.78
CA ASN A 161 -35.91 42.89 42.02
C ASN A 161 -35.96 41.73 41.01
N GLY A 162 -35.42 40.57 41.39
CA GLY A 162 -35.42 39.37 40.57
C GLY A 162 -36.74 38.62 40.74
N ASP A 163 -37.63 38.72 39.75
CA ASP A 163 -38.64 37.69 39.51
C ASP A 163 -37.92 36.52 38.81
N GLU A 164 -37.78 35.39 39.51
CA GLU A 164 -37.26 34.14 38.94
C GLU A 164 -38.21 33.66 37.83
N VAL A 165 -37.77 33.75 36.57
CA VAL A 165 -38.43 33.05 35.47
C VAL A 165 -37.96 31.58 35.47
N PRO A 166 -38.85 30.58 35.49
CA PRO A 166 -38.44 29.18 35.57
C PRO A 166 -37.70 28.76 34.30
N ALA A 167 -36.65 27.96 34.46
CA ALA A 167 -35.97 27.32 33.33
C ALA A 167 -36.94 26.40 32.56
N PRO A 168 -36.90 26.39 31.22
CA PRO A 168 -37.70 25.45 30.43
C PRO A 168 -37.26 24.00 30.71
N GLU A 169 -38.25 23.12 30.90
CA GLU A 169 -38.06 21.68 31.12
C GLU A 169 -37.25 21.08 29.98
N GLY A 170 -36.17 20.37 30.31
CA GLY A 170 -35.35 19.67 29.33
C GLY A 170 -36.05 18.42 28.82
N ASP A 171 -36.11 18.25 27.49
CA ASP A 171 -36.59 17.02 26.86
C ASP A 171 -35.69 15.84 27.27
N GLU A 172 -36.32 14.78 27.79
CA GLU A 172 -35.68 13.52 28.15
C GLU A 172 -35.09 12.84 26.91
N VAL A 173 -33.76 12.83 26.79
CA VAL A 173 -33.07 11.94 25.85
C VAL A 173 -32.77 10.64 26.57
N GLY A 174 -33.59 9.62 26.29
CA GLY A 174 -33.51 8.29 26.89
C GLY A 174 -32.13 7.63 26.73
N ALA A 175 -31.66 6.99 27.80
CA ALA A 175 -30.43 6.22 27.82
C ALA A 175 -30.54 4.96 26.91
N PRO A 176 -29.47 4.58 26.19
CA PRO A 176 -29.43 3.28 25.51
C PRO A 176 -29.28 2.16 26.54
N ALA A 177 -30.13 1.13 26.43
CA ALA A 177 -30.01 -0.09 27.22
C ALA A 177 -28.76 -0.90 26.81
N ASN A 178 -28.10 -1.48 27.80
CA ASN A 178 -26.93 -2.39 27.68
C ASN A 178 -27.18 -3.59 26.76
#